data_AF-A0A7W4UUS0-F1
#
_entry.id   AF-A0A7W4UUS0-F1
#
_cell.length_a   1.000
_cell.length_b   1.000
_cell.length_c   1.000
_cell.angle_alpha   90.00
_cell.angle_beta   90.00
_cell.angle_gamma   90.00
#
_symmetry.space_group_name_H-M   'P 1'
#
loop_
_entity.id
_entity.type
_entity.pdbx_description
1 polymer ?
#
loop_
_entity_poly.entity_id
_entity_poly.type
_entity_poly.pdbx_seq_one_letter_code
_entity_poly.pdbx_strand_id
1 'polypeptide(L)'
;MTGHASRGVLYVHSSPGALCPHIEWAAGRALGRAVNFTWETQPVLKGAQRAEFFWDGPQGTGARLATALRGWEHLRFEVTEDAGLGTDGGRWMHTPDLGVFFAQTDTVGNMVVPEDRIRYAMELAGGNAQELQRELRLALGQAWDEELEPFRHAHDNTSVIWLHKVG
;
A
#
# COMPACT_ATOMS: atom_id res chain seq x y z
N MET A 1 1.85 26.44 -7.77
CA MET A 1 1.41 25.36 -8.68
C MET A 1 0.39 24.54 -7.93
N THR A 2 -0.88 24.58 -8.33
CA THR A 2 -1.90 23.68 -7.77
C THR A 2 -1.60 22.29 -8.32
N GLY A 3 -1.05 21.39 -7.50
CA GLY A 3 -0.83 20.00 -7.91
C GLY A 3 -2.17 19.35 -8.28
N HIS A 4 -2.15 18.45 -9.27
CA HIS A 4 -3.34 17.67 -9.61
C HIS A 4 -3.83 16.93 -8.36
N ALA A 5 -5.13 17.01 -8.09
CA ALA A 5 -5.73 16.28 -6.97
C ALA A 5 -5.70 14.79 -7.29
N SER A 6 -5.29 14.00 -6.31
CA SER A 6 -5.32 12.54 -6.32
C SER A 6 -5.98 12.06 -5.03
N ARG A 7 -6.31 10.78 -5.01
CA ARG A 7 -6.96 10.10 -3.89
C ARG A 7 -6.45 8.67 -3.83
N GLY A 8 -6.75 8.01 -2.73
CA GLY A 8 -6.46 6.59 -2.59
C GLY A 8 -6.82 6.11 -1.20
N VAL A 9 -6.23 4.98 -0.81
CA VAL A 9 -6.52 4.33 0.46
C VAL A 9 -5.22 4.00 1.17
N LEU A 10 -5.18 4.26 2.48
CA LEU A 10 -4.19 3.69 3.38
C LEU A 10 -4.85 2.49 4.08
N TYR A 11 -4.33 1.30 3.82
CA TYR A 11 -4.66 0.08 4.54
C TYR A 11 -3.61 -0.15 5.62
N VAL A 12 -4.00 -0.14 6.88
CA VAL A 12 -3.16 -0.64 7.98
C VAL A 12 -3.57 -2.08 8.24
N HIS A 13 -2.73 -3.02 7.82
CA HIS A 13 -3.01 -4.46 7.92
C HIS A 13 -2.75 -5.00 9.33
N SER A 14 -1.72 -4.50 9.99
CA SER A 14 -1.45 -4.81 11.39
C SER A 14 -0.62 -3.72 12.06
N SER A 15 -1.04 -3.29 13.25
CA SER A 15 -0.28 -2.40 14.13
C SER A 15 -0.49 -2.79 15.59
N PRO A 16 0.52 -2.70 16.46
CA PRO A 16 0.28 -2.69 17.91
C PRO A 16 -0.68 -1.55 18.27
N GLY A 17 -1.61 -1.79 19.22
CA GLY A 17 -2.59 -0.76 19.60
C GLY A 17 -1.97 0.54 20.13
N ALA A 18 -0.82 0.46 20.79
CA ALA A 18 -0.07 1.63 21.26
C ALA A 18 0.47 2.52 20.13
N LEU A 19 0.63 1.98 18.92
CA LEU A 19 1.16 2.70 17.76
C LEU A 19 0.06 3.43 16.96
N CYS A 20 -1.21 3.07 17.15
CA CYS A 20 -2.35 3.65 16.42
C CYS A 20 -2.40 5.19 16.42
N PRO A 21 -2.25 5.89 17.57
CA PRO A 21 -2.25 7.36 17.57
C PRO A 21 -1.05 7.97 16.83
N HIS A 22 0.09 7.29 16.82
CA HIS A 22 1.30 7.75 16.12
C HIS A 22 1.18 7.59 14.60
N ILE A 23 0.49 6.54 14.16
CA ILE A 23 0.17 6.32 12.74
C ILE A 23 -0.76 7.44 12.25
N GLU A 24 -1.83 7.75 12.99
CA GLU A 24 -2.73 8.87 12.66
C GLU A 24 -1.98 10.20 12.61
N TRP A 25 -1.08 10.44 13.55
CA TRP A 25 -0.27 11.66 13.54
C TRP A 25 0.70 11.72 12.36
N ALA A 26 1.36 10.61 12.01
CA ALA A 26 2.25 10.54 10.86
C ALA A 26 1.48 10.75 9.54
N ALA A 27 0.34 10.08 9.38
CA ALA A 27 -0.54 10.24 8.22
C ALA A 27 -1.09 11.66 8.12
N GLY A 28 -1.53 12.24 9.24
CA GLY A 28 -2.05 13.60 9.29
C GLY A 28 -1.00 14.65 8.90
N ARG A 29 0.25 14.46 9.31
CA ARG A 29 1.36 15.32 8.85
C ARG A 29 1.65 15.15 7.36
N ALA A 30 1.58 13.93 6.82
CA ALA A 30 1.75 13.70 5.39
C ALA A 30 0.64 14.39 4.58
N LEU A 31 -0.60 14.37 5.09
CA LEU A 31 -1.79 14.98 4.48
C LEU A 31 -1.94 16.48 4.75
N GLY A 32 -1.22 17.03 5.73
CA GLY A 32 -1.34 18.42 6.15
C GLY A 32 -2.62 18.73 6.94
N ARG A 33 -3.33 17.71 7.46
CA ARG A 33 -4.54 17.86 8.28
C ARG A 33 -4.65 16.76 9.32
N ALA A 34 -5.35 17.03 10.42
CA ALA A 34 -5.66 15.97 11.39
C ALA A 34 -6.53 14.88 10.73
N VAL A 35 -6.28 13.63 11.08
CA VAL A 35 -7.02 12.45 10.63
C VAL A 35 -7.35 11.59 11.84
N ASN A 36 -8.44 10.83 11.74
CA ASN A 36 -8.84 9.84 12.73
C ASN A 36 -9.23 8.58 11.97
N PHE A 37 -8.74 7.43 12.40
CA PHE A 37 -9.02 6.15 11.76
C PHE A 37 -10.05 5.37 12.58
N THR A 38 -10.85 4.56 11.89
CA THR A 38 -11.67 3.54 12.55
C THR A 38 -10.80 2.30 12.74
N TRP A 39 -10.27 2.13 13.95
CA TRP A 39 -9.45 0.97 14.29
C TRP A 39 -10.31 -0.23 14.66
N GLU A 40 -9.91 -1.39 14.17
CA GLU A 40 -10.53 -2.67 14.46
C GLU A 40 -9.49 -3.71 14.87
N THR A 41 -9.93 -4.75 15.59
CA THR A 41 -9.03 -5.86 15.91
C THR A 41 -8.72 -6.67 14.65
N GLN A 42 -7.43 -6.96 14.44
CA GLN A 42 -6.97 -7.82 13.35
C GLN A 42 -7.06 -9.30 13.78
N PRO A 43 -7.95 -10.12 13.18
CA PRO A 43 -8.14 -11.51 13.61
C PRO A 43 -6.94 -12.43 13.37
N VAL A 44 -6.07 -12.11 12.40
CA VAL A 44 -4.92 -12.96 12.02
C VAL A 44 -3.77 -12.87 13.02
N LEU A 45 -3.63 -11.73 13.70
CA LEU A 45 -2.55 -11.49 14.67
C LEU A 45 -3.14 -10.91 15.95
N LYS A 46 -3.19 -11.75 16.99
CA LYS A 46 -3.75 -11.39 18.29
C LYS A 46 -3.11 -10.12 18.85
N GLY A 47 -3.95 -9.15 19.24
CA GLY A 47 -3.51 -7.88 19.82
C GLY A 47 -3.13 -6.81 18.78
N ALA A 48 -3.06 -7.15 17.50
CA ALA A 48 -2.90 -6.18 16.44
C ALA A 48 -4.23 -5.48 16.11
N GLN A 49 -4.11 -4.24 15.66
CA GLN A 49 -5.17 -3.41 15.12
C GLN A 49 -5.00 -3.26 13.62
N ARG A 50 -6.10 -3.03 12.92
CA ARG A 50 -6.16 -2.69 11.50
C ARG A 50 -7.05 -1.48 11.29
N ALA A 51 -6.90 -0.81 10.15
CA ALA A 51 -7.76 0.30 9.75
C ALA A 51 -7.71 0.52 8.24
N GLU A 52 -8.78 1.07 7.68
CA GLU A 52 -8.81 1.62 6.33
C GLU A 52 -9.06 3.13 6.41
N PHE A 53 -8.28 3.89 5.65
CA PHE A 53 -8.43 5.33 5.59
C PHE A 53 -8.37 5.84 4.16
N PHE A 54 -9.53 6.31 3.67
CA PHE A 54 -9.63 7.01 2.40
C PHE A 54 -9.02 8.40 2.53
N TRP A 55 -8.15 8.75 1.59
CA TRP A 55 -7.47 10.03 1.59
C TRP A 55 -7.58 10.72 0.23
N ASP A 56 -7.46 12.03 0.27
CA ASP A 56 -7.36 12.92 -0.88
C ASP A 56 -6.22 13.92 -0.63
N GLY A 57 -5.56 14.37 -1.69
CA GLY A 57 -4.45 15.31 -1.61
C GLY A 57 -3.79 15.57 -2.96
N PRO A 58 -2.71 16.35 -3.01
CA PRO A 58 -1.92 16.50 -4.24
C PRO A 58 -1.33 15.17 -4.71
N GLN A 59 -1.08 15.01 -6.01
CA GLN A 59 -0.32 13.89 -6.57
C GLN A 59 0.98 13.64 -5.77
N GLY A 60 1.32 12.36 -5.56
CA GLY A 60 2.46 11.94 -4.75
C GLY A 60 2.18 11.90 -3.25
N THR A 61 0.94 12.14 -2.82
CA THR A 61 0.52 11.97 -1.43
C THR A 61 0.65 10.52 -0.97
N GLY A 62 0.39 9.54 -1.84
CA GLY A 62 0.58 8.13 -1.52
C GLY A 62 2.03 7.80 -1.15
N ALA A 63 2.99 8.30 -1.93
CA ALA A 63 4.42 8.17 -1.63
C ALA A 63 4.82 8.87 -0.33
N ARG A 64 4.22 10.03 -0.03
CA ARG A 64 4.44 10.77 1.23
C ARG A 64 3.91 10.01 2.44
N LEU A 65 2.72 9.39 2.32
CA LEU A 65 2.15 8.53 3.35
C LEU A 65 3.04 7.32 3.61
N ALA A 66 3.43 6.58 2.56
CA ALA A 66 4.31 5.43 2.70
C ALA A 66 5.66 5.81 3.33
N THR A 67 6.21 6.97 2.96
CA THR A 67 7.43 7.51 3.56
C THR A 67 7.26 7.87 5.03
N ALA A 68 6.13 8.47 5.41
CA ALA A 68 5.87 8.87 6.79
C ALA A 68 5.62 7.66 7.73
N LEU A 69 5.18 6.54 7.17
CA LEU A 69 4.80 5.33 7.91
C LEU A 69 5.88 4.23 7.89
N ARG A 70 6.97 4.37 7.12
CA ARG A 70 8.03 3.35 7.12
C ARG A 70 8.83 3.35 8.43
N GLY A 71 9.38 2.19 8.78
CA GLY A 71 10.37 2.06 9.86
C GLY A 71 9.82 1.80 11.26
N TRP A 72 8.52 1.53 11.39
CA TRP A 72 7.94 1.04 12.65
C TRP A 72 8.04 -0.47 12.75
N GLU A 73 8.49 -0.96 13.90
CA GLU A 73 8.47 -2.38 14.22
C GLU A 73 7.01 -2.87 14.26
N HIS A 74 6.75 -4.03 13.65
CA HIS A 74 5.44 -4.68 13.57
C HIS A 74 4.34 -3.95 12.77
N LEU A 75 4.64 -2.87 12.03
CA LEU A 75 3.67 -2.22 11.17
C LEU A 75 3.65 -2.84 9.76
N ARG A 76 2.48 -3.33 9.36
CA ARG A 76 2.17 -3.75 7.98
C ARG A 76 1.14 -2.80 7.40
N PHE A 77 1.41 -2.24 6.24
CA PHE A 77 0.48 -1.32 5.59
C PHE A 77 0.60 -1.36 4.08
N GLU A 78 -0.44 -0.89 3.41
CA GLU A 78 -0.42 -0.56 2.00
C GLU A 78 -0.99 0.84 1.78
N VAL A 79 -0.42 1.55 0.83
CA VAL A 79 -0.99 2.82 0.33
C VAL A 79 -1.26 2.65 -1.14
N THR A 80 -2.46 3.02 -1.58
CA THR A 80 -2.80 3.18 -2.99
C THR A 80 -2.93 4.66 -3.32
N GLU A 81 -2.56 5.03 -4.54
CA GLU A 81 -2.85 6.31 -5.18
C GLU A 81 -3.49 6.01 -6.53
N ASP A 82 -4.71 6.51 -6.75
CA ASP A 82 -5.46 6.31 -7.98
C ASP A 82 -4.74 6.98 -9.16
N ALA A 83 -4.76 6.34 -10.33
CA ALA A 83 -4.33 6.99 -11.56
C ALA A 83 -5.24 8.18 -11.90
N GLY A 84 -4.65 9.22 -12.49
CA GLY A 84 -5.31 10.48 -12.82
C GLY A 84 -5.05 10.88 -14.27
N LEU A 85 -5.62 12.02 -14.67
CA LEU A 85 -5.37 12.58 -15.99
C LEU A 85 -3.88 12.91 -16.16
N GLY A 86 -3.19 12.12 -16.98
CA GLY A 86 -1.76 12.29 -17.25
C GLY A 86 -0.84 11.81 -16.12
N THR A 87 -1.35 11.03 -15.17
CA THR A 87 -0.58 10.52 -14.02
C THR A 87 -0.88 9.06 -13.78
N ASP A 88 0.16 8.24 -13.68
CA ASP A 88 0.00 6.85 -13.28
C ASP A 88 -0.45 6.73 -11.83
N GLY A 89 -1.10 5.61 -11.50
CA GLY A 89 -1.38 5.27 -10.11
C GLY A 89 -0.17 4.61 -9.45
N GLY A 90 -0.29 4.33 -8.15
CA GLY A 90 0.77 3.69 -7.39
C GLY A 90 0.24 2.84 -6.24
N ARG A 91 0.96 1.76 -5.95
CA ARG A 91 0.78 0.93 -4.76
C ARG A 91 2.11 0.82 -4.03
N TRP A 92 2.10 1.19 -2.75
CA TRP A 92 3.21 0.99 -1.83
C TRP A 92 2.81 -0.07 -0.82
N MET A 93 3.61 -1.13 -0.70
CA MET A 93 3.43 -2.19 0.28
C MET A 93 4.58 -2.14 1.27
N HIS A 94 4.29 -2.23 2.56
CA HIS A 94 5.32 -2.26 3.59
C HIS A 94 5.14 -3.44 4.52
N THR A 95 6.24 -4.14 4.77
CA THR A 95 6.34 -5.10 5.85
C THR A 95 7.54 -4.77 6.76
N PRO A 96 7.51 -5.18 8.03
CA PRO A 96 8.62 -4.91 8.96
C PRO A 96 9.98 -5.44 8.45
N ASP A 97 9.99 -6.62 7.84
CA ASP A 97 11.23 -7.31 7.45
C ASP A 97 11.72 -6.92 6.05
N LEU A 98 10.81 -6.57 5.14
CA LEU A 98 11.15 -6.28 3.73
C LEU A 98 11.21 -4.77 3.42
N GLY A 99 10.64 -3.92 4.28
CA GLY A 99 10.53 -2.49 4.02
C GLY A 99 9.49 -2.17 2.95
N VAL A 100 9.68 -1.07 2.19
CA VAL A 100 8.71 -0.61 1.18
C VAL A 100 9.00 -1.22 -0.19
N PHE A 101 8.00 -1.88 -0.77
CA PHE A 101 7.91 -2.16 -2.21
C PHE A 101 6.97 -1.15 -2.87
N PHE A 102 7.33 -0.69 -4.07
CA PHE A 102 6.51 0.18 -4.88
C PHE A 102 6.24 -0.45 -6.24
N ALA A 103 4.98 -0.37 -6.66
CA ALA A 103 4.53 -0.72 -7.99
C ALA A 103 3.69 0.43 -8.58
N GLN A 104 3.97 0.78 -9.84
CA GLN A 104 3.05 1.58 -10.64
C GLN A 104 1.76 0.79 -10.88
N THR A 105 0.62 1.47 -10.93
CA THR A 105 -0.66 0.86 -11.31
C THR A 105 -1.31 1.56 -12.50
N ASP A 106 -2.04 0.80 -13.30
CA ASP A 106 -2.86 1.36 -14.38
C ASP A 106 -4.15 2.01 -13.85
N THR A 107 -5.01 2.48 -14.77
CA THR A 107 -6.26 3.19 -14.43
C THR A 107 -7.32 2.34 -13.74
N VAL A 108 -7.19 1.02 -13.76
CA VAL A 108 -8.12 0.09 -13.08
C VAL A 108 -7.49 -0.56 -11.85
N GLY A 109 -6.24 -0.22 -11.52
CA GLY A 109 -5.52 -0.69 -10.34
C GLY A 109 -4.65 -1.93 -10.56
N ASN A 110 -4.42 -2.37 -11.80
CA ASN A 110 -3.48 -3.46 -12.05
C ASN A 110 -2.04 -2.98 -11.83
N MET A 111 -1.21 -3.80 -11.20
CA MET A 111 0.23 -3.58 -11.16
C MET A 111 0.81 -3.61 -12.58
N VAL A 112 1.61 -2.59 -12.92
CA VAL A 112 2.37 -2.52 -14.16
C VAL A 112 3.81 -2.89 -13.88
N VAL A 113 4.31 -3.92 -14.56
CA VAL A 113 5.74 -4.26 -14.57
C VAL A 113 6.37 -3.65 -15.83
N PRO A 114 7.25 -2.65 -15.70
CA PRO A 114 7.86 -2.00 -16.86
C PRO A 114 8.66 -2.98 -17.71
N GLU A 115 8.72 -2.75 -19.02
CA GLU A 115 9.49 -3.57 -19.96
C GLU A 115 10.94 -3.75 -19.51
N ASP A 116 11.58 -2.69 -19.02
CA ASP A 116 12.98 -2.75 -18.56
C ASP A 116 13.18 -3.67 -17.36
N ARG A 117 12.16 -3.84 -16.49
CA ARG A 117 12.21 -4.83 -15.40
C ARG A 117 12.19 -6.26 -15.95
N ILE A 118 11.40 -6.51 -17.00
CA ILE A 118 11.32 -7.82 -17.66
C ILE A 118 12.63 -8.11 -18.39
N ARG A 119 13.16 -7.14 -19.16
CA ARG A 119 14.46 -7.29 -19.84
C ARG A 119 15.58 -7.56 -18.85
N TYR A 120 15.62 -6.83 -17.74
CA TYR A 120 16.60 -7.04 -16.68
C TYR A 120 16.52 -8.46 -16.10
N ALA A 121 15.31 -8.97 -15.81
CA ALA A 121 15.12 -10.34 -15.35
C ALA A 121 15.63 -11.39 -16.37
N MET A 122 15.38 -11.16 -17.67
CA MET A 122 15.87 -12.03 -18.74
C MET A 122 17.40 -12.01 -18.87
N GLU A 123 18.01 -10.83 -18.74
CA GLU A 123 19.46 -10.65 -18.81
C GLU A 123 20.16 -11.39 -17.67
N LEU A 124 19.72 -11.17 -16.41
CA LEU A 124 20.28 -11.86 -15.25
C LEU A 124 20.11 -13.38 -15.32
N ALA A 125 18.98 -13.85 -15.87
CA ALA A 125 18.71 -15.26 -15.97
C ALA A 125 19.68 -16.00 -16.91
N GLY A 126 20.18 -15.34 -17.96
CA GLY A 126 21.12 -15.95 -18.91
C GLY A 126 20.62 -17.25 -19.56
N GLY A 127 19.29 -17.47 -19.63
CA GLY A 127 18.65 -18.70 -20.11
C GLY A 127 18.27 -19.71 -19.03
N ASN A 128 18.63 -19.49 -17.76
CA ASN A 128 18.18 -20.31 -16.64
C ASN A 128 16.75 -19.95 -16.24
N ALA A 129 15.81 -20.89 -16.46
CA ALA A 129 14.40 -20.69 -16.13
C ALA A 129 14.13 -20.47 -14.63
N GLN A 130 14.92 -21.05 -13.74
CA GLN A 130 14.75 -20.89 -12.29
C GLN A 130 15.15 -19.49 -11.84
N GLU A 131 16.23 -18.96 -12.41
CA GLU A 131 16.69 -17.61 -12.14
C GLU A 131 15.71 -16.58 -12.74
N LEU A 132 15.20 -16.82 -13.95
CA LEU A 132 14.14 -15.99 -14.54
C LEU A 132 12.91 -15.93 -13.64
N GLN A 133 12.46 -17.08 -13.14
CA GLN A 133 11.34 -17.10 -12.19
C GLN A 133 11.68 -16.28 -10.95
N ARG A 134 12.86 -16.45 -10.35
CA ARG A 134 13.26 -15.69 -9.16
C ARG A 134 13.19 -14.18 -9.39
N GLU A 135 13.76 -13.68 -10.49
CA GLU A 135 13.77 -12.26 -10.81
C GLU A 135 12.37 -11.72 -11.10
N LEU A 136 11.51 -12.51 -11.77
CA LEU A 136 10.12 -12.14 -11.96
C LEU A 136 9.34 -12.04 -10.63
N ARG A 137 9.58 -12.94 -9.66
CA ARG A 137 8.96 -12.84 -8.33
C ARG A 137 9.36 -11.56 -7.60
N LEU A 138 10.61 -11.13 -7.75
CA LEU A 138 11.09 -9.86 -7.20
C LEU A 138 10.42 -8.66 -7.88
N ALA A 139 10.32 -8.68 -9.22
CA ALA A 139 9.66 -7.63 -9.98
C ALA A 139 8.17 -7.49 -9.63
N LEU A 140 7.50 -8.60 -9.32
CA LEU A 140 6.10 -8.65 -8.90
C LEU A 140 5.90 -8.30 -7.42
N GLY A 141 6.95 -8.19 -6.62
CA GLY A 141 6.82 -7.93 -5.18
C GLY A 141 6.25 -9.12 -4.40
N GLN A 142 6.41 -10.35 -4.91
CA GLN A 142 5.74 -11.55 -4.37
C GLN A 142 5.96 -11.76 -2.87
N ALA A 143 7.15 -11.47 -2.34
CA ALA A 143 7.44 -11.62 -0.92
C ALA A 143 6.57 -10.69 -0.03
N TRP A 144 6.23 -9.50 -0.52
CA TRP A 144 5.32 -8.59 0.18
C TRP A 144 3.89 -9.11 0.12
N ASP A 145 3.44 -9.58 -1.04
CA ASP A 145 2.11 -10.16 -1.18
C ASP A 145 1.96 -11.38 -0.26
N GLU A 146 2.90 -12.32 -0.26
CA GLU A 146 2.86 -13.50 0.61
C GLU A 146 2.76 -13.15 2.10
N GLU A 147 3.45 -12.11 2.56
CA GLU A 147 3.38 -11.68 3.96
C GLU A 147 2.07 -10.93 4.27
N LEU A 148 1.56 -10.11 3.35
CA LEU A 148 0.36 -9.29 3.57
C LEU A 148 -0.95 -10.05 3.32
N GLU A 149 -0.95 -11.06 2.46
CA GLU A 149 -2.16 -11.77 2.02
C GLU A 149 -3.01 -12.32 3.17
N PRO A 150 -2.43 -12.95 4.23
CA PRO A 150 -3.21 -13.39 5.37
C PRO A 150 -4.02 -12.25 6.01
N PHE A 151 -3.43 -11.05 6.10
CA PHE A 151 -4.05 -9.87 6.71
C PHE A 151 -5.10 -9.21 5.80
N ARG A 152 -4.95 -9.31 4.47
CA ARG A 152 -5.92 -8.79 3.49
C ARG A 152 -7.26 -9.53 3.59
N HIS A 153 -7.25 -10.86 3.56
CA HIS A 153 -8.48 -11.68 3.65
C HIS A 153 -9.30 -11.45 4.92
N ALA A 154 -8.67 -10.99 6.00
CA ALA A 154 -9.40 -10.62 7.21
C ALA A 154 -10.40 -9.47 6.95
N HIS A 155 -10.15 -8.60 5.97
CA HIS A 155 -11.01 -7.46 5.64
C HIS A 155 -12.36 -7.89 5.04
N ASP A 156 -12.42 -9.05 4.37
CA ASP A 156 -13.64 -9.56 3.72
C ASP A 156 -14.81 -9.84 4.69
N ASN A 157 -14.53 -9.92 5.99
CA ASN A 157 -15.54 -10.13 7.05
C ASN A 157 -16.10 -8.83 7.64
N THR A 158 -15.75 -7.67 7.08
CA THR A 158 -16.10 -6.35 7.64
C THR A 158 -17.18 -5.69 6.78
N SER A 159 -18.24 -5.22 7.42
CA SER A 159 -19.46 -4.72 6.80
C SER A 159 -19.21 -3.62 5.75
N VAL A 160 -19.69 -3.86 4.52
CA VAL A 160 -19.75 -2.90 3.41
C VAL A 160 -20.48 -1.62 3.88
N ILE A 161 -19.76 -0.50 4.01
CA ILE A 161 -20.35 0.82 4.17
C ILE A 161 -20.83 1.26 2.79
N TRP A 162 -22.14 1.17 2.55
CA TRP A 162 -22.76 1.79 1.37
C TRP A 162 -22.66 3.31 1.51
N LEU A 163 -21.82 3.97 0.70
CA LEU A 163 -21.92 5.41 0.53
C LEU A 163 -23.24 5.72 -0.21
N HIS A 164 -24.21 6.26 0.52
CA HIS A 164 -25.41 6.86 -0.07
C HIS A 164 -24.99 8.06 -0.92
N LYS A 165 -25.29 7.99 -2.22
CA LYS A 165 -25.24 9.14 -3.13
C LYS A 165 -26.40 10.07 -2.76
N VAL A 166 -26.10 11.25 -2.24
CA VAL A 166 -27.07 12.34 -2.13
C VAL A 166 -27.17 13.03 -3.48
N GLY A 167 -28.38 13.02 -4.04
CA GLY A 167 -28.83 13.72 -5.23
C GLY A 167 -30.34 13.73 -5.21
#